data_AF-A0A8B8ITA1-F1
#
_entry.id   AF-A0A8B8ITA1-F1
#
_cell.length_a   1.000
_cell.length_b   1.000
_cell.length_c   1.000
_cell.angle_alpha   90.00
_cell.angle_beta   90.00
_cell.angle_gamma   90.00
#
_symmetry.space_group_name_H-M   'P 1'
#
loop_
_entity.id
_entity.type
_entity.pdbx_description
1 polymer ?
#
loop_
_entity_poly.entity_id
_entity_poly.type
_entity_poly.pdbx_seq_one_letter_code
_entity_poly.pdbx_strand_id
1 'polypeptide(L)'
;MEELRLYCSTGRTLCPLYDPTGFVSGIQLAFPVDELVSPSFRPEQRFVKWNPPASDTEPAREYWSITQYFVSEESLKAGAGPQVENGATLQDGGVFVNDLDGQLMRIPSTEAELNTTLFKKQNCIPNMGTHYYYNMTKETSCDNLLPWFALTNKGYLVGVGFQMIGKLTKPPQGRDWFEVFNSSEIVEMTIPIAPECLYRLTETYPVLSLHIYYIDNPWTIKCRDGDSAKPAGVVNRLLLNGERYMSVLWDMTKNTFTG
;
A
#
# COMPACT_ATOMS: atom_id res chain seq x y z
N MET A 1 -8.09 3.32 -19.42
CA MET A 1 -7.03 4.09 -18.71
C MET A 1 -5.96 4.73 -19.62
N GLU A 2 -6.06 4.62 -20.96
CA GLU A 2 -4.99 5.01 -21.90
C GLU A 2 -4.66 6.52 -21.97
N GLU A 3 -5.55 7.37 -21.45
CA GLU A 3 -5.38 8.83 -21.46
C GLU A 3 -4.48 9.34 -20.34
N LEU A 4 -4.13 8.48 -19.37
CA LEU A 4 -3.31 8.86 -18.22
C LEU A 4 -1.84 9.00 -18.61
N ARG A 5 -1.21 10.08 -18.15
CA ARG A 5 0.21 10.35 -18.37
C ARG A 5 1.00 10.02 -17.11
N LEU A 6 1.98 9.13 -17.26
CA LEU A 6 2.85 8.70 -16.17
C LEU A 6 4.04 9.66 -16.00
N TYR A 7 4.27 10.11 -14.77
CA TYR A 7 5.46 10.89 -14.41
C TYR A 7 6.19 10.19 -13.28
N CYS A 8 7.51 10.06 -13.39
CA CYS A 8 8.32 9.30 -12.45
C CYS A 8 9.43 10.16 -11.86
N SER A 9 9.72 9.98 -10.56
CA SER A 9 10.97 10.43 -9.98
C SER A 9 12.13 9.54 -10.44
N THR A 10 13.36 9.96 -10.14
CA THR A 10 14.53 9.06 -10.16
C THR A 10 14.23 7.78 -9.38
N GLY A 11 14.73 6.65 -9.88
CA GLY A 11 14.43 5.28 -9.47
C GLY A 11 13.19 4.67 -10.14
N ARG A 12 12.24 5.51 -10.60
CA ARG A 12 10.92 5.13 -11.13
C ARG A 12 10.08 4.30 -10.15
N THR A 13 10.43 4.30 -8.86
CA THR A 13 9.79 3.45 -7.85
C THR A 13 8.33 3.79 -7.61
N LEU A 14 8.01 5.09 -7.58
CA LEU A 14 6.66 5.61 -7.43
C LEU A 14 6.44 6.67 -8.52
N CYS A 15 5.44 6.42 -9.36
CA CYS A 15 5.12 7.25 -10.51
C CYS A 15 3.64 7.66 -10.48
N PRO A 16 3.30 8.92 -10.15
CA PRO A 16 1.95 9.41 -10.31
C PRO A 16 1.46 9.37 -11.77
N LEU A 17 0.20 9.02 -11.94
CA LEU A 17 -0.55 9.09 -13.19
C LEU A 17 -1.44 10.33 -13.16
N TYR A 18 -1.31 11.18 -14.17
CA TYR A 18 -2.10 12.39 -14.31
C TYR A 18 -3.12 12.25 -15.43
N ASP A 19 -4.33 12.73 -15.20
CA ASP A 19 -5.33 12.85 -16.26
C ASP A 19 -5.04 14.07 -17.17
N PRO A 20 -5.77 14.22 -18.29
CA PRO A 20 -5.61 15.35 -19.19
C PRO A 20 -5.87 16.73 -18.56
N THR A 21 -6.57 16.78 -17.42
CA THR A 21 -6.83 18.02 -16.65
C THR A 21 -5.72 18.35 -15.65
N GLY A 22 -4.73 17.46 -15.50
CA GLY A 22 -3.57 17.67 -14.64
C GLY A 22 -3.77 17.23 -13.19
N PHE A 23 -4.80 16.45 -12.90
CA PHE A 23 -5.01 15.86 -11.56
C PHE A 23 -4.41 14.47 -11.46
N VAL A 24 -3.94 14.13 -10.25
CA VAL A 24 -3.44 12.77 -9.97
C VAL A 24 -4.63 11.82 -9.95
N SER A 25 -4.66 10.94 -10.94
CA SER A 25 -5.71 9.95 -11.17
C SER A 25 -5.23 8.51 -10.89
N GLY A 26 -3.98 8.33 -10.47
CA GLY A 26 -3.46 7.05 -10.00
C GLY A 26 -2.00 7.12 -9.58
N ILE A 27 -1.49 5.99 -9.09
CA ILE A 27 -0.09 5.79 -8.75
C ILE A 27 0.34 4.42 -9.28
N GLN A 28 1.45 4.39 -10.00
CA GLN A 28 2.14 3.16 -10.36
C GLN A 28 3.36 2.97 -9.45
N LEU A 29 3.47 1.80 -8.86
CA LEU A 29 4.69 1.33 -8.21
C LEU A 29 5.48 0.49 -9.21
N ALA A 30 6.80 0.62 -9.22
CA ALA A 30 7.65 -0.18 -10.08
C ALA A 30 8.94 -0.63 -9.38
N PHE A 31 9.29 -1.89 -9.62
CA PHE A 31 10.43 -2.58 -9.03
C PHE A 31 11.31 -3.13 -10.16
N PRO A 32 12.63 -2.90 -10.16
CA PRO A 32 13.48 -3.45 -11.21
C PRO A 32 13.40 -4.98 -11.25
N VAL A 33 13.26 -5.53 -12.47
CA VAL A 33 13.07 -7.00 -12.67
C VAL A 33 14.22 -7.81 -12.07
N ASP A 34 15.44 -7.30 -12.17
CA ASP A 34 16.67 -7.93 -11.67
C ASP A 34 16.95 -7.68 -10.18
N GLU A 35 16.11 -6.88 -9.50
CA GLU A 35 16.29 -6.56 -8.08
C GLU A 35 15.18 -7.11 -7.17
N LEU A 36 13.98 -7.39 -7.70
CA LEU A 36 12.86 -7.88 -6.90
C LEU A 36 13.01 -9.37 -6.57
N VAL A 37 13.02 -9.68 -5.28
CA VAL A 37 12.98 -11.06 -4.75
C VAL A 37 11.72 -11.24 -3.93
N SER A 38 10.85 -12.19 -4.31
CA SER A 38 9.66 -12.58 -3.53
C SER A 38 9.64 -14.10 -3.30
N PRO A 39 9.50 -14.57 -2.05
CA PRO A 39 9.35 -15.99 -1.75
C PRO A 39 7.91 -16.49 -1.87
N SER A 40 6.94 -15.58 -1.94
CA SER A 40 5.51 -15.88 -1.78
C SER A 40 4.78 -16.04 -3.10
N PHE A 41 5.30 -15.47 -4.19
CA PHE A 41 4.71 -15.57 -5.51
C PHE A 41 5.76 -15.27 -6.58
N ARG A 42 5.48 -15.67 -7.82
CA ARG A 42 6.30 -15.25 -8.97
C ARG A 42 5.84 -13.87 -9.44
N PRO A 43 6.74 -12.88 -9.65
CA PRO A 43 6.33 -11.52 -9.97
C PRO A 43 5.31 -11.38 -11.10
N GLU A 44 5.41 -12.18 -12.15
CA GLU A 44 4.47 -12.19 -13.28
C GLU A 44 3.01 -12.54 -12.92
N GLN A 45 2.78 -13.11 -11.73
CA GLN A 45 1.43 -13.41 -11.22
C GLN A 45 0.76 -12.20 -10.57
N ARG A 46 1.52 -11.15 -10.23
CA ARG A 46 1.04 -9.99 -9.46
C ARG A 46 1.36 -8.65 -10.11
N PHE A 47 2.36 -8.62 -10.97
CA PHE A 47 2.89 -7.42 -11.59
C PHE A 47 2.82 -7.51 -13.12
N VAL A 48 2.70 -6.34 -13.75
CA VAL A 48 2.81 -6.18 -15.19
C VAL A 48 4.24 -5.75 -15.53
N LYS A 49 4.87 -6.41 -16.50
CA LYS A 49 6.20 -6.00 -16.97
C LYS A 49 6.08 -4.68 -17.75
N TRP A 50 6.90 -3.69 -17.37
CA TRP A 50 6.94 -2.35 -17.94
C TRP A 50 8.37 -2.01 -18.36
N ASN A 51 8.52 -1.54 -19.60
CA ASN A 51 9.81 -1.29 -20.25
C ASN A 51 9.90 0.19 -20.69
N PRO A 52 10.07 1.12 -19.74
CA PRO A 52 10.19 2.52 -20.08
C PRO A 52 11.48 2.82 -20.85
N PRO A 53 11.43 3.73 -21.85
CA PRO A 53 12.61 4.12 -22.59
C PRO A 53 13.64 4.79 -21.68
N ALA A 54 14.87 4.90 -22.20
CA ALA A 54 15.89 5.73 -21.57
C ALA A 54 15.43 7.20 -21.53
N SER A 55 15.85 7.90 -20.49
CA SER A 55 15.70 9.35 -20.32
C SER A 55 17.08 9.95 -20.06
N ASP A 56 17.20 11.27 -20.09
CA ASP A 56 18.48 11.96 -19.86
C ASP A 56 19.13 11.60 -18.51
N THR A 57 18.31 11.23 -17.51
CA THR A 57 18.76 10.91 -16.15
C THR A 57 18.85 9.42 -15.87
N GLU A 58 18.29 8.54 -16.72
CA GLU A 58 18.15 7.12 -16.42
C GLU A 58 18.14 6.22 -17.67
N PRO A 59 18.88 5.09 -17.66
CA PRO A 59 18.89 4.16 -18.78
C PRO A 59 17.56 3.43 -18.93
N ALA A 60 17.33 2.86 -20.12
CA ALA A 60 16.23 1.92 -20.34
C ALA A 60 16.44 0.69 -19.44
N ARG A 61 15.39 0.27 -18.75
CA ARG A 61 15.42 -0.85 -17.80
C ARG A 61 14.04 -1.47 -17.70
N GLU A 62 13.98 -2.78 -17.46
CA GLU A 62 12.72 -3.50 -17.25
C GLU A 62 12.29 -3.41 -15.77
N TYR A 63 10.99 -3.22 -15.55
CA TYR A 63 10.38 -3.15 -14.23
C TYR A 63 9.16 -4.08 -14.12
N TRP A 64 8.96 -4.64 -12.94
CA TRP A 64 7.66 -5.15 -12.49
C TRP A 64 6.84 -4.00 -11.94
N SER A 65 5.66 -3.76 -12.48
CA SER A 65 4.79 -2.65 -12.12
C SER A 65 3.43 -3.10 -11.60
N ILE A 66 2.86 -2.32 -10.68
CA ILE A 66 1.50 -2.48 -10.18
C ILE A 66 0.89 -1.11 -9.99
N THR A 67 -0.39 -0.99 -10.34
CA THR A 67 -1.04 0.32 -10.43
C THR A 67 -2.30 0.36 -9.60
N GLN A 68 -2.50 1.52 -8.97
CA GLN A 68 -3.70 1.93 -8.30
C GLN A 68 -4.28 3.16 -9.01
N TYR A 69 -5.59 3.20 -9.20
CA TYR A 69 -6.29 4.31 -9.83
C TYR A 69 -7.29 4.96 -8.87
N PHE A 70 -7.38 6.28 -8.88
CA PHE A 70 -8.29 7.09 -8.07
C PHE A 70 -9.57 7.50 -8.81
N VAL A 71 -9.71 7.01 -10.04
CA VAL A 71 -10.82 7.27 -10.97
C VAL A 71 -11.12 5.98 -11.73
N SER A 72 -12.39 5.79 -12.11
CA SER A 72 -12.82 4.72 -13.03
C SER A 72 -12.51 5.06 -14.48
N GLU A 73 -12.57 4.06 -15.37
CA GLU A 73 -12.43 4.31 -16.81
C GLU A 73 -13.60 5.13 -17.36
N GLU A 74 -14.81 4.89 -16.84
CA GLU A 74 -16.02 5.61 -17.21
C GLU A 74 -15.92 7.09 -16.85
N SER A 75 -15.48 7.41 -15.63
CA SER A 75 -15.31 8.79 -15.17
C SER A 75 -14.18 9.50 -15.90
N LEU A 76 -13.08 8.79 -16.22
CA LEU A 76 -12.02 9.34 -17.06
C LEU A 76 -12.54 9.72 -18.45
N LYS A 77 -13.29 8.83 -19.12
CA LYS A 77 -13.90 9.10 -20.45
C LYS A 77 -14.93 10.23 -20.42
N ALA A 78 -15.61 10.42 -19.29
CA ALA A 78 -16.56 11.49 -19.09
C ALA A 78 -15.89 12.85 -18.80
N GLY A 79 -14.55 12.89 -18.66
CA GLY A 79 -13.81 14.09 -18.25
C GLY A 79 -13.96 14.41 -16.76
N ALA A 80 -14.46 13.45 -15.95
CA ALA A 80 -14.74 13.58 -14.53
C ALA A 80 -13.61 13.00 -13.67
N GLY A 81 -12.37 13.46 -13.88
CA GLY A 81 -11.25 13.18 -12.98
C GLY A 81 -11.45 13.81 -11.59
N PRO A 82 -10.65 13.47 -10.57
CA PRO A 82 -10.69 14.15 -9.27
C PRO A 82 -10.54 15.66 -9.45
N GLN A 83 -11.53 16.46 -9.06
CA GLN A 83 -11.51 17.93 -9.23
C GLN A 83 -11.36 18.63 -7.88
N VAL A 84 -10.61 19.74 -7.83
CA VAL A 84 -10.57 20.63 -6.64
C VAL A 84 -11.98 21.06 -6.22
N GLU A 85 -12.88 21.25 -7.18
CA GLU A 85 -14.22 21.83 -6.99
C GLU A 85 -15.17 20.95 -6.17
N ASN A 86 -15.00 19.62 -6.19
CA ASN A 86 -15.80 18.72 -5.36
C ASN A 86 -15.12 18.36 -4.02
N GLY A 87 -13.85 18.75 -3.84
CA GLY A 87 -13.07 18.53 -2.63
C GLY A 87 -12.82 17.06 -2.26
N ALA A 88 -13.18 16.11 -3.13
CA ALA A 88 -13.09 14.69 -2.86
C ALA A 88 -11.83 14.08 -3.50
N THR A 89 -10.91 13.58 -2.67
CA THR A 89 -9.70 12.87 -3.11
C THR A 89 -10.02 11.59 -3.90
N LEU A 90 -11.15 10.94 -3.61
CA LEU A 90 -11.58 9.70 -4.25
C LEU A 90 -12.85 9.94 -5.07
N GLN A 91 -12.76 9.71 -6.37
CA GLN A 91 -13.94 9.69 -7.25
C GLN A 91 -14.55 8.28 -7.24
N ASP A 92 -15.79 8.16 -7.71
CA ASP A 92 -16.45 6.87 -7.95
C ASP A 92 -16.57 5.94 -6.74
N GLY A 93 -16.59 6.54 -5.54
CA GLY A 93 -16.84 5.81 -4.30
C GLY A 93 -15.77 4.77 -3.94
N GLY A 94 -14.53 4.92 -4.44
CA GLY A 94 -13.45 4.00 -4.07
C GLY A 94 -12.14 4.23 -4.83
N VAL A 95 -11.32 3.20 -4.78
CA VAL A 95 -10.01 3.13 -5.44
C VAL A 95 -9.96 1.84 -6.24
N PHE A 96 -9.32 1.84 -7.40
CA PHE A 96 -9.32 0.70 -8.31
C PHE A 96 -7.92 0.10 -8.41
N VAL A 97 -7.82 -1.22 -8.24
CA VAL A 97 -6.56 -1.99 -8.32
C VAL A 97 -6.81 -3.28 -9.08
N ASN A 98 -5.78 -3.96 -9.55
CA ASN A 98 -5.97 -5.29 -10.13
C ASN A 98 -6.11 -6.35 -9.02
N ASP A 99 -7.01 -7.30 -9.22
CA ASP A 99 -7.14 -8.51 -8.40
C ASP A 99 -6.09 -9.57 -8.78
N LEU A 100 -6.22 -10.77 -8.19
CA LEU A 100 -5.29 -11.88 -8.41
C LEU A 100 -5.33 -12.45 -9.84
N ASP A 101 -6.40 -12.20 -10.59
CA ASP A 101 -6.61 -12.61 -11.97
C ASP A 101 -6.33 -11.47 -12.97
N GLY A 102 -5.83 -10.34 -12.47
CA GLY A 102 -5.50 -9.16 -13.25
C GLY A 102 -6.72 -8.32 -13.66
N GLN A 103 -7.90 -8.60 -13.12
CA GLN A 103 -9.10 -7.81 -13.37
C GLN A 103 -9.16 -6.60 -12.46
N LEU A 104 -9.67 -5.48 -12.97
CA LEU A 104 -9.80 -4.27 -12.16
C LEU A 104 -10.90 -4.46 -11.12
N MET A 105 -10.53 -4.40 -9.84
CA MET A 105 -11.42 -4.47 -8.69
C MET A 105 -11.47 -3.13 -7.96
N ARG A 106 -12.65 -2.77 -7.44
CA ARG A 106 -12.81 -1.59 -6.58
C ARG A 106 -12.61 -1.95 -5.12
N ILE A 107 -11.81 -1.14 -4.43
CA ILE A 107 -11.75 -1.02 -2.97
C ILE A 107 -12.72 0.09 -2.57
N PRO A 108 -13.85 -0.23 -1.91
CA PRO A 108 -14.85 0.75 -1.52
C PRO A 108 -14.34 1.85 -0.58
N SER A 109 -14.92 3.05 -0.73
CA SER A 109 -14.63 4.22 0.11
C SER A 109 -15.26 4.17 1.51
N THR A 110 -16.15 3.21 1.78
CA THR A 110 -16.81 3.04 3.08
C THR A 110 -16.57 1.65 3.64
N GLU A 111 -16.42 1.57 4.96
CA GLU A 111 -16.25 0.31 5.68
C GLU A 111 -17.51 -0.57 5.57
N ALA A 112 -18.69 0.04 5.56
CA ALA A 112 -19.96 -0.67 5.39
C ALA A 112 -20.00 -1.46 4.07
N GLU A 113 -19.57 -0.85 2.98
CA GLU A 113 -19.48 -1.51 1.68
C GLU A 113 -18.28 -2.46 1.61
N LEU A 114 -17.13 -2.11 2.20
CA LEU A 114 -15.98 -3.00 2.28
C LEU A 114 -16.33 -4.34 2.93
N ASN A 115 -17.19 -4.32 3.96
CA ASN A 115 -17.69 -5.51 4.66
C ASN A 115 -18.59 -6.42 3.80
N THR A 116 -19.09 -5.94 2.65
CA THR A 116 -19.82 -6.78 1.68
C THR A 116 -18.90 -7.41 0.63
N THR A 117 -17.59 -7.14 0.69
CA THR A 117 -16.59 -7.68 -0.24
C THR A 117 -15.76 -8.81 0.40
N LEU A 118 -14.74 -9.27 -0.32
CA LEU A 118 -13.77 -10.24 0.18
C LEU A 118 -12.70 -9.64 1.10
N PHE A 119 -12.59 -8.31 1.20
CA PHE A 119 -11.68 -7.69 2.16
C PHE A 119 -12.10 -8.00 3.60
N LYS A 120 -11.20 -8.60 4.38
CA LYS A 120 -11.45 -9.03 5.75
C LYS A 120 -10.76 -8.10 6.74
N LYS A 121 -11.54 -7.61 7.71
CA LYS A 121 -11.07 -6.79 8.83
C LYS A 121 -9.96 -7.52 9.59
N GLN A 122 -8.88 -6.80 9.84
CA GLN A 122 -7.76 -7.19 10.70
C GLN A 122 -7.67 -6.21 11.87
N ASN A 123 -6.47 -5.88 12.34
CA ASN A 123 -6.33 -4.95 13.44
C ASN A 123 -6.27 -3.49 13.00
N CYS A 124 -6.79 -2.63 13.86
CA CYS A 124 -6.47 -1.22 13.85
C CYS A 124 -5.10 -0.99 14.50
N ILE A 125 -4.23 -0.32 13.76
CA ILE A 125 -2.93 0.14 14.24
C ILE A 125 -3.01 1.67 14.43
N PRO A 126 -2.72 2.18 15.64
CA PRO A 126 -2.70 3.61 15.87
C PRO A 126 -1.83 4.32 14.83
N ASN A 127 -2.26 5.50 14.38
CA ASN A 127 -1.54 6.31 13.37
C ASN A 127 -1.57 5.74 11.94
N MET A 128 -2.25 4.60 11.72
CA MET A 128 -2.41 4.00 10.40
C MET A 128 -3.89 3.78 10.07
N GLY A 129 -4.64 3.16 10.98
CA GLY A 129 -6.05 2.81 10.80
C GLY A 129 -6.32 1.32 10.86
N THR A 130 -7.59 0.97 10.62
CA THR A 130 -8.06 -0.41 10.57
C THR A 130 -7.67 -1.05 9.26
N HIS A 131 -6.86 -2.10 9.33
CA HIS A 131 -6.40 -2.81 8.15
C HIS A 131 -7.45 -3.81 7.65
N TYR A 132 -7.56 -3.91 6.34
CA TYR A 132 -8.41 -4.87 5.65
C TYR A 132 -7.65 -5.51 4.51
N TYR A 133 -7.49 -6.83 4.57
CA TYR A 133 -6.75 -7.60 3.57
C TYR A 133 -7.68 -8.48 2.74
N TYR A 134 -7.41 -8.58 1.44
CA TYR A 134 -8.24 -9.36 0.52
C TYR A 134 -8.24 -10.84 0.89
N ASN A 135 -9.42 -11.38 1.18
CA ASN A 135 -9.67 -12.77 1.53
C ASN A 135 -8.67 -13.33 2.57
N MET A 136 -8.29 -12.52 3.57
CA MET A 136 -7.30 -12.91 4.57
C MET A 136 -7.97 -13.68 5.73
N THR A 137 -7.76 -14.99 5.74
CA THR A 137 -8.18 -15.91 6.79
C THR A 137 -7.03 -16.88 7.12
N LYS A 138 -7.20 -17.71 8.13
CA LYS A 138 -6.19 -18.70 8.52
C LYS A 138 -5.95 -19.78 7.45
N GLU A 139 -6.90 -19.94 6.53
CA GLU A 139 -6.92 -20.94 5.47
C GLU A 139 -6.42 -20.38 4.13
N THR A 140 -6.18 -19.07 4.04
CA THR A 140 -5.68 -18.43 2.83
C THR A 140 -4.31 -19.00 2.44
N SER A 141 -4.13 -19.36 1.17
CA SER A 141 -2.81 -19.73 0.67
C SER A 141 -1.90 -18.50 0.61
N CYS A 142 -0.65 -18.63 1.06
CA CYS A 142 0.35 -17.58 0.91
C CYS A 142 0.72 -17.29 -0.56
N ASP A 143 0.36 -18.17 -1.49
CA ASP A 143 0.50 -17.91 -2.93
C ASP A 143 -0.57 -16.92 -3.43
N ASN A 144 -1.68 -16.76 -2.70
CA ASN A 144 -2.85 -15.97 -3.08
C ASN A 144 -2.96 -14.65 -2.29
N LEU A 145 -1.82 -14.12 -1.84
CA LEU A 145 -1.78 -12.82 -1.17
C LEU A 145 -1.91 -11.70 -2.20
N LEU A 146 -2.98 -10.91 -2.10
CA LEU A 146 -3.10 -9.67 -2.84
C LEU A 146 -2.23 -8.61 -2.15
N PRO A 147 -1.35 -7.90 -2.86
CA PRO A 147 -0.46 -6.93 -2.24
C PRO A 147 -1.19 -5.65 -1.80
N TRP A 148 -2.42 -5.43 -2.24
CA TRP A 148 -3.22 -4.26 -1.85
C TRP A 148 -4.08 -4.54 -0.63
N PHE A 149 -4.06 -3.63 0.35
CA PHE A 149 -4.91 -3.67 1.54
C PHE A 149 -5.55 -2.30 1.82
N ALA A 150 -6.76 -2.30 2.35
CA ALA A 150 -7.48 -1.07 2.66
C ALA A 150 -7.22 -0.61 4.10
N LEU A 151 -7.26 0.71 4.31
CA LEU A 151 -7.19 1.33 5.64
C LEU A 151 -8.47 2.13 5.88
N THR A 152 -9.20 1.79 6.94
CA THR A 152 -10.38 2.57 7.35
C THR A 152 -10.16 3.28 8.67
N ASN A 153 -10.88 4.38 8.86
CA ASN A 153 -11.00 5.07 10.14
C ASN A 153 -12.39 5.70 10.22
N LYS A 154 -13.08 5.48 11.35
CA LYS A 154 -14.46 5.98 11.57
C LYS A 154 -15.43 5.62 10.42
N GLY A 155 -15.29 4.44 9.83
CA GLY A 155 -16.20 3.96 8.77
C GLY A 155 -15.85 4.40 7.34
N TYR A 156 -14.78 5.16 7.13
CA TYR A 156 -14.37 5.66 5.81
C TYR A 156 -12.97 5.17 5.44
N LEU A 157 -12.74 4.96 4.15
CA LEU A 157 -11.42 4.67 3.59
C LEU A 157 -10.53 5.92 3.76
N VAL A 158 -9.43 5.78 4.50
CA VAL A 158 -8.46 6.86 4.73
C VAL A 158 -7.15 6.63 4.00
N GLY A 159 -6.96 5.43 3.47
CA GLY A 159 -5.80 5.08 2.68
C GLY A 159 -5.92 3.67 2.10
N VAL A 160 -4.97 3.34 1.25
CA VAL A 160 -4.67 1.98 0.82
C VAL A 160 -3.19 1.77 1.04
N GLY A 161 -2.79 0.56 1.38
CA GLY A 161 -1.39 0.19 1.38
C GLY A 161 -1.07 -0.88 0.36
N PHE A 162 0.19 -0.87 -0.04
CA PHE A 162 0.85 -1.95 -0.76
C PHE A 162 1.73 -2.69 0.24
N GLN A 163 1.64 -4.02 0.29
CA GLN A 163 2.51 -4.84 1.10
C GLN A 163 2.86 -6.14 0.38
N MET A 164 4.15 -6.51 0.40
CA MET A 164 4.61 -7.80 -0.06
C MET A 164 5.70 -8.35 0.84
N ILE A 165 5.81 -9.68 0.88
CA ILE A 165 6.96 -10.35 1.47
C ILE A 165 8.03 -10.45 0.40
N GLY A 166 9.23 -9.99 0.69
CA GLY A 166 10.32 -9.97 -0.27
C GLY A 166 11.34 -8.89 0.03
N LYS A 167 12.24 -8.64 -0.92
CA LYS A 167 13.22 -7.55 -0.82
C LYS A 167 13.64 -7.04 -2.19
N LEU A 168 14.20 -5.84 -2.19
CA LEU A 168 15.07 -5.37 -3.27
C LEU A 168 16.52 -5.77 -2.94
N THR A 169 17.24 -6.30 -3.93
CA THR A 169 18.65 -6.67 -3.74
C THR A 169 19.58 -5.47 -3.63
N LYS A 170 19.12 -4.28 -4.02
CA LYS A 170 19.82 -3.00 -3.88
C LYS A 170 18.90 -1.97 -3.21
N PRO A 171 19.46 -0.98 -2.51
CA PRO A 171 18.69 0.16 -2.03
C PRO A 171 18.00 0.90 -3.18
N PRO A 172 16.80 1.49 -2.96
CA PRO A 172 16.16 2.33 -3.96
C PRO A 172 17.08 3.46 -4.41
N GLN A 173 17.07 3.75 -5.72
CA GLN A 173 17.72 4.94 -6.23
C GLN A 173 16.82 6.16 -5.98
N GLY A 174 17.31 7.15 -5.23
CA GLY A 174 16.53 8.32 -4.86
C GLY A 174 15.86 8.18 -3.49
N ARG A 175 14.58 8.55 -3.39
CA ARG A 175 13.84 8.49 -2.13
C ARG A 175 13.52 7.04 -1.77
N ASP A 176 13.77 6.69 -0.52
CA ASP A 176 13.25 5.46 0.05
C ASP A 176 11.76 5.66 0.39
N TRP A 177 10.92 4.88 -0.27
CA TRP A 177 9.47 4.97 -0.17
C TRP A 177 8.87 3.91 0.74
N PHE A 178 9.60 2.81 1.01
CA PHE A 178 9.02 1.64 1.65
C PHE A 178 9.42 1.54 3.12
N GLU A 179 8.45 1.19 3.95
CA GLU A 179 8.68 0.63 5.27
C GLU A 179 9.21 -0.80 5.10
N VAL A 180 10.36 -1.09 5.68
CA VAL A 180 10.98 -2.43 5.64
C VAL A 180 11.15 -2.96 7.05
N PHE A 181 10.53 -4.11 7.35
CA PHE A 181 10.62 -4.76 8.65
C PHE A 181 10.70 -6.28 8.51
N ASN A 182 11.27 -6.94 9.51
CA ASN A 182 11.44 -8.40 9.56
C ASN A 182 11.04 -8.91 10.95
N SER A 183 9.73 -9.01 11.20
CA SER A 183 9.19 -9.46 12.49
C SER A 183 7.82 -10.10 12.27
N SER A 184 7.70 -11.37 12.64
CA SER A 184 6.43 -12.08 12.64
C SER A 184 5.48 -11.52 13.71
N GLU A 185 6.00 -10.98 14.80
CA GLU A 185 5.20 -10.36 15.86
C GLU A 185 4.47 -9.09 15.38
N ILE A 186 5.14 -8.24 14.60
CA ILE A 186 4.52 -7.05 13.99
C ILE A 186 3.42 -7.46 13.02
N VAL A 187 3.65 -8.53 12.25
CA VAL A 187 2.67 -9.06 11.28
C VAL A 187 1.49 -9.68 11.99
N GLU A 188 1.68 -10.53 13.01
CA GLU A 188 0.59 -11.12 13.79
C GLU A 188 -0.23 -10.05 14.50
N MET A 189 0.43 -9.01 15.00
CA MET A 189 -0.24 -7.89 15.64
C MET A 189 -1.10 -7.08 14.67
N THR A 190 -0.69 -6.97 13.40
CA THR A 190 -1.41 -6.19 12.37
C THR A 190 -2.47 -7.02 11.66
N ILE A 191 -2.17 -8.30 11.39
CA ILE A 191 -2.93 -9.24 10.57
C ILE A 191 -3.21 -10.52 11.38
N PRO A 192 -3.92 -10.46 12.52
CA PRO A 192 -4.02 -11.59 13.47
C PRO A 192 -4.80 -12.80 12.95
N ILE A 193 -5.52 -12.66 11.84
CA ILE A 193 -6.30 -13.73 11.20
C ILE A 193 -5.60 -14.19 9.90
N ALA A 194 -4.29 -13.98 9.78
CA ALA A 194 -3.50 -14.50 8.67
C ALA A 194 -3.24 -16.02 8.78
N PRO A 195 -2.89 -16.68 7.65
CA PRO A 195 -2.45 -18.06 7.66
C PRO A 195 -1.06 -18.20 8.30
N GLU A 196 -0.79 -19.33 8.94
CA GLU A 196 0.52 -19.63 9.58
C GLU A 196 1.71 -19.59 8.61
N CYS A 197 1.47 -19.78 7.30
CA CYS A 197 2.52 -19.61 6.31
C CYS A 197 2.99 -18.15 6.22
N LEU A 198 2.12 -17.16 6.47
CA LEU A 198 2.47 -15.74 6.38
C LEU A 198 3.49 -15.40 7.46
N TYR A 199 3.21 -15.76 8.70
CA TYR A 199 4.09 -15.49 9.84
C TYR A 199 5.48 -16.12 9.63
N ARG A 200 5.53 -17.40 9.24
CA ARG A 200 6.79 -18.10 8.95
C ARG A 200 7.59 -17.46 7.82
N LEU A 201 6.92 -16.98 6.76
CA LEU A 201 7.60 -16.27 5.69
C LEU A 201 8.25 -14.97 6.21
N THR A 202 7.59 -14.26 7.13
CA THR A 202 8.09 -13.00 7.71
C THR A 202 9.14 -13.15 8.80
N GLU A 203 9.46 -14.38 9.21
CA GLU A 203 10.66 -14.67 10.01
C GLU A 203 11.91 -14.74 9.14
N THR A 204 11.74 -15.10 7.86
CA THR A 204 12.85 -15.40 6.93
C THR A 204 13.08 -14.28 5.93
N TYR A 205 12.01 -13.62 5.49
CA TYR A 205 12.03 -12.58 4.46
C TYR A 205 11.42 -11.30 5.01
N PRO A 206 12.03 -10.14 4.72
CA PRO A 206 11.45 -8.88 5.15
C PRO A 206 10.13 -8.62 4.43
N VAL A 207 9.35 -7.73 5.02
CA VAL A 207 8.13 -7.17 4.45
C VAL A 207 8.47 -5.80 3.89
N LEU A 208 8.09 -5.55 2.64
CA LEU A 208 8.07 -4.22 2.04
C LEU A 208 6.65 -3.71 2.11
N SER A 209 6.44 -2.54 2.72
CA SER A 209 5.14 -1.91 2.81
C SER A 209 5.20 -0.44 2.40
N LEU A 210 4.12 0.07 1.82
CA LEU A 210 3.91 1.48 1.52
C LEU A 210 2.46 1.83 1.85
N HIS A 211 2.26 2.78 2.75
CA HIS A 211 0.95 3.35 3.04
C HIS A 211 0.70 4.60 2.19
N ILE A 212 -0.44 4.66 1.50
CA ILE A 212 -0.88 5.78 0.66
C ILE A 212 -2.14 6.36 1.31
N TYR A 213 -2.03 7.55 1.90
CA TYR A 213 -3.12 8.19 2.65
C TYR A 213 -3.85 9.24 1.82
N TYR A 214 -5.17 9.32 2.01
CA TYR A 214 -6.07 10.29 1.38
C TYR A 214 -6.52 11.39 2.36
N ILE A 215 -5.85 11.48 3.50
CA ILE A 215 -6.09 12.44 4.57
C ILE A 215 -4.78 13.13 4.95
N ASP A 216 -4.87 14.36 5.46
CA ASP A 216 -3.68 15.17 5.75
C ASP A 216 -2.86 14.66 6.95
N ASN A 217 -3.53 14.13 7.97
CA ASN A 217 -2.92 13.84 9.27
C ASN A 217 -3.14 12.38 9.71
N PRO A 218 -2.69 11.37 8.94
CA PRO A 218 -2.88 9.96 9.30
C PRO A 218 -2.25 9.59 10.64
N TRP A 219 -1.18 10.28 11.02
CA TRP A 219 -0.49 10.11 12.31
C TRP A 219 -1.30 10.49 13.55
N THR A 220 -2.54 10.99 13.37
CA THR A 220 -3.49 11.33 14.44
C THR A 220 -4.60 10.29 14.62
N ILE A 221 -4.65 9.26 13.77
CA ILE A 221 -5.64 8.18 13.86
C ILE A 221 -5.52 7.46 15.20
N LYS A 222 -6.65 7.28 15.87
CA LYS A 222 -6.76 6.54 17.14
C LYS A 222 -7.69 5.35 16.95
N CYS A 223 -7.24 4.18 17.38
CA CYS A 223 -8.07 2.98 17.42
C CYS A 223 -8.99 2.97 18.63
N ARG A 224 -10.22 2.53 18.41
CA ARG A 224 -11.29 2.40 19.41
C ARG A 224 -11.64 0.93 19.60
N ASP A 225 -12.41 0.66 20.65
CA ASP A 225 -12.97 -0.66 20.87
C ASP A 225 -13.87 -1.05 19.68
N GLY A 226 -13.66 -2.25 19.14
CA GLY A 226 -14.35 -2.75 17.94
C GLY A 226 -13.66 -2.45 16.60
N ASP A 227 -12.64 -1.59 16.58
CA ASP A 227 -11.89 -1.31 15.34
C ASP A 227 -10.98 -2.49 14.96
N SER A 228 -10.46 -3.23 15.95
CA SER A 228 -9.56 -4.37 15.76
C SER A 228 -10.29 -5.71 15.80
N ALA A 229 -9.98 -6.61 14.87
CA ALA A 229 -10.52 -7.97 14.83
C ALA A 229 -10.07 -8.84 16.02
N LYS A 230 -8.80 -8.70 16.45
CA LYS A 230 -8.25 -9.35 17.65
C LYS A 230 -7.39 -8.33 18.38
N PRO A 231 -7.94 -7.56 19.33
CA PRO A 231 -7.21 -6.51 20.02
C PRO A 231 -5.85 -6.99 20.54
N ALA A 232 -4.78 -6.29 20.20
CA ALA A 232 -3.45 -6.59 20.70
C ALA A 232 -3.43 -6.50 22.24
N GLY A 233 -2.72 -7.43 22.88
CA GLY A 233 -2.52 -7.43 24.33
C GLY A 233 -1.84 -6.15 24.81
N VAL A 234 -1.97 -5.86 26.12
CA VAL A 234 -1.49 -4.60 26.73
C VAL A 234 -0.01 -4.31 26.43
N VAL A 235 0.84 -5.34 26.45
CA VAL A 235 2.28 -5.23 26.15
C VAL A 235 2.53 -4.89 24.68
N ASN A 236 1.83 -5.54 23.75
CA ASN A 236 1.96 -5.26 22.31
C ASN A 236 1.47 -3.84 21.97
N ARG A 237 0.43 -3.36 22.66
CA ARG A 237 0.00 -1.95 22.55
C ARG A 237 1.05 -0.97 23.05
N LEU A 238 1.83 -1.33 24.08
CA LEU A 238 2.94 -0.50 24.57
C LEU A 238 4.11 -0.49 23.57
N LEU A 239 4.44 -1.64 22.96
CA LEU A 239 5.48 -1.74 21.93
C LEU A 239 5.16 -0.89 20.70
N LEU A 240 3.92 -0.95 20.18
CA LEU A 240 3.47 -0.10 19.06
C LEU A 240 3.64 1.40 19.33
N ASN A 241 3.44 1.82 20.57
CA ASN A 241 3.62 3.21 20.97
C ASN A 241 5.10 3.54 21.28
N GLY A 242 5.89 2.57 21.73
CA GLY A 242 7.29 2.71 22.13
C GLY A 242 8.28 2.75 20.97
N GLU A 243 8.13 1.88 19.97
CA GLU A 243 8.97 1.91 18.74
C GLU A 243 8.86 3.25 18.01
N ARG A 244 7.69 3.90 18.13
CA ARG A 244 7.45 5.25 17.58
C ARG A 244 8.14 6.38 18.35
N TYR A 245 8.23 6.30 19.69
CA TYR A 245 9.03 7.29 20.43
C TYR A 245 10.49 7.24 19.98
N MET A 246 11.00 6.04 19.72
CA MET A 246 12.36 5.85 19.23
C MET A 246 12.55 6.35 17.80
N SER A 247 11.61 6.11 16.88
CA SER A 247 11.72 6.60 15.50
C SER A 247 11.57 8.13 15.38
N VAL A 248 10.67 8.74 16.15
CA VAL A 248 10.52 10.21 16.21
C VAL A 248 11.77 10.86 16.83
N LEU A 249 12.33 10.28 17.91
CA LEU A 249 13.59 10.74 18.49
C LEU A 249 14.77 10.59 17.53
N TRP A 250 14.79 9.50 16.75
CA TRP A 250 15.82 9.24 15.75
C TRP A 250 15.77 10.23 14.58
N ASP A 251 14.58 10.53 14.05
CA ASP A 251 14.41 11.53 12.98
C ASP A 251 14.71 12.96 13.48
N MET A 252 14.35 13.27 14.73
CA MET A 252 14.72 14.54 15.37
C MET A 252 16.24 14.67 15.55
N THR A 253 16.93 13.61 15.96
CA THR A 253 18.41 13.64 16.06
C THR A 253 19.06 13.73 14.70
N LYS A 254 18.59 12.99 13.70
CA LYS A 254 19.14 13.05 12.34
C LYS A 254 19.06 14.46 11.75
N ASN A 255 17.92 15.14 11.90
CA ASN A 255 17.75 16.54 11.46
C ASN A 255 18.59 17.55 12.27
N THR A 256 19.01 17.20 13.49
CA THR A 256 19.87 18.07 14.32
C THR A 256 21.35 17.93 13.94
N PHE A 257 21.77 16.79 13.39
CA PHE A 257 23.16 16.51 13.02
C PHE A 257 23.46 16.65 11.51
N THR A 258 22.45 16.87 10.68
CA THR A 258 22.59 17.15 9.23
C THR A 258 22.28 18.60 8.85
N GLY A 259 22.13 19.48 9.84
CA GLY A 259 22.04 20.94 9.67
C GLY A 259 23.41 21.60 9.58
#